data_AF-A0A914REJ8-F1
#
_entry.id   AF-A0A914REJ8-F1
#
_cell.length_a   1.000
_cell.length_b   1.000
_cell.length_c   1.000
_cell.angle_alpha   90.00
_cell.angle_beta   90.00
_cell.angle_gamma   90.00
#
_symmetry.space_group_name_H-M   'P 1'
#
loop_
_entity.id
_entity.type
_entity.pdbx_description
1 polymer ?
#
loop_
_entity_poly.entity_id
_entity_poly.type
_entity_poly.pdbx_seq_one_letter_code
_entity_poly.pdbx_strand_id
1 'polypeptide(L)' 'MVHIDILHLQDNVKLNIQFPTLYWVPKNAKDKPVPYSGAREVDDFVKFIAKHSTEGLKGYDRDGKKKKKKAEEL' A
#
# COMPACT_ATOMS: atom_id res chain seq x y z
N MET A 1 -24.99 -47.42 12.25
CA MET A 1 -23.93 -46.45 12.51
C MET A 1 -23.91 -45.48 11.34
N VAL A 2 -24.68 -44.40 11.44
CA VAL A 2 -24.80 -43.37 10.40
C VAL A 2 -24.41 -42.07 11.09
N HIS A 3 -23.22 -41.58 10.79
CA HIS A 3 -22.79 -40.22 11.11
C HIS A 3 -22.35 -39.63 9.77
N ILE A 4 -23.33 -39.04 9.08
CA ILE A 4 -23.05 -38.12 7.99
C ILE A 4 -22.82 -36.79 8.69
N ASP A 5 -21.56 -36.54 9.04
CA ASP A 5 -21.15 -35.22 9.49
C ASP A 5 -21.22 -34.27 8.30
N ILE A 6 -22.36 -33.58 8.21
CA ILE A 6 -22.49 -32.30 7.52
C ILE A 6 -21.63 -31.32 8.31
N LEU A 7 -20.31 -31.36 8.09
CA LEU A 7 -19.43 -30.28 8.49
C LEU A 7 -19.67 -29.12 7.52
N HIS A 8 -20.68 -28.34 7.88
CA HIS A 8 -20.72 -26.89 7.82
C HIS A 8 -19.66 -26.26 6.90
N LEU A 9 -20.03 -26.11 5.63
CA LEU A 9 -19.35 -25.21 4.70
C LEU A 9 -19.64 -23.75 5.12
N GLN A 10 -19.02 -23.31 6.21
CA GLN A 10 -18.69 -21.91 6.46
C GLN A 10 -17.17 -21.88 6.34
N ASP A 11 -16.58 -21.35 5.28
CA ASP A 11 -16.55 -19.92 5.03
C ASP A 11 -16.61 -19.58 3.55
N ASN A 12 -17.68 -18.90 3.15
CA ASN A 12 -17.71 -18.07 1.94
C ASN A 12 -16.83 -16.83 2.18
N VAL A 13 -15.51 -17.01 2.25
CA VAL A 13 -14.60 -15.88 2.02
C VAL A 13 -14.70 -15.57 0.53
N LYS A 14 -15.65 -14.71 0.16
CA LYS A 14 -15.59 -14.00 -1.13
C LYS A 14 -14.27 -13.26 -1.13
N LEU A 15 -13.26 -13.85 -1.74
CA LEU A 15 -11.97 -13.23 -1.96
C LEU A 15 -12.24 -12.09 -2.95
N ASN A 16 -12.59 -10.91 -2.44
CA ASN A 16 -12.81 -9.72 -3.24
C ASN A 16 -11.45 -9.16 -3.68
N ILE A 17 -10.71 -9.94 -4.46
CA ILE A 17 -9.53 -9.48 -5.20
C ILE A 17 -10.04 -8.59 -6.33
N GLN A 18 -10.35 -7.34 -5.98
CA GLN A 18 -10.75 -6.30 -6.90
C GLN A 18 -9.50 -5.80 -7.63
N PHE A 19 -9.33 -6.22 -8.89
CA PHE A 19 -8.20 -5.79 -9.69
C PHE A 19 -8.32 -4.30 -10.09
N PRO A 20 -7.18 -3.59 -10.20
CA PRO A 20 -5.83 -4.03 -9.84
C PRO A 20 -5.56 -4.06 -8.32
N THR A 21 -4.74 -5.00 -7.87
CA THR A 21 -4.19 -5.00 -6.49
C THR A 21 -2.80 -4.39 -6.50
N LEU A 22 -2.52 -3.49 -5.57
CA LEU A 22 -1.24 -2.76 -5.49
C LEU A 22 -0.48 -3.14 -4.21
N TYR A 23 0.83 -3.29 -4.34
CA TYR A 23 1.74 -3.57 -3.22
C TYR A 23 2.96 -2.64 -3.28
N TRP A 24 3.45 -2.26 -2.10
CA TRP A 24 4.70 -1.54 -1.90
C TRP A 24 5.78 -2.49 -1.42
N VAL A 25 6.95 -2.43 -2.04
CA VAL A 25 8.10 -3.26 -1.66
C VAL A 25 9.22 -2.34 -1.15
N PRO A 26 9.49 -2.30 0.16
CA PRO A 26 10.57 -1.48 0.70
C PRO A 26 11.94 -1.93 0.19
N LYS A 27 12.86 -0.98 -0.03
CA LYS A 27 14.23 -1.22 -0.54
C LYS A 27 14.96 -2.33 0.23
N ASN A 28 14.83 -2.33 1.56
CA ASN A 28 15.56 -3.24 2.46
C ASN A 28 14.73 -4.46 2.92
N ALA A 29 13.51 -4.65 2.38
CA ALA A 29 12.61 -5.72 2.81
C ALA A 29 11.81 -6.26 1.62
N LYS A 30 12.52 -6.85 0.64
CA LYS A 30 11.92 -7.37 -0.60
C LYS A 30 10.97 -8.54 -0.36
N ASP A 31 11.17 -9.28 0.72
CA ASP A 31 10.36 -10.40 1.20
C ASP A 31 9.10 -9.95 1.97
N LYS A 32 8.96 -8.65 2.27
CA LYS A 32 7.85 -8.11 3.07
C LYS A 32 7.09 -7.03 2.30
N PRO A 33 6.34 -7.40 1.24
CA PRO A 33 5.48 -6.48 0.54
C PRO A 33 4.33 -5.99 1.44
N VAL A 34 4.02 -4.70 1.36
CA VAL A 34 2.94 -4.06 2.11
C VAL A 34 1.78 -3.77 1.16
N PRO A 35 0.54 -4.23 1.44
CA PRO A 35 -0.60 -3.94 0.57
C PRO A 35 -0.94 -2.45 0.56
N TYR A 36 -1.30 -1.93 -0.60
CA TYR A 36 -1.81 -0.56 -0.75
C TYR A 36 -3.33 -0.57 -0.71
N SER A 37 -3.90 0.02 0.34
CA SER A 37 -5.35 0.15 0.55
C SER A 37 -5.84 1.59 0.48
N GLY A 38 -5.00 2.53 0.05
CA GLY A 38 -5.37 3.94 -0.12
C GLY A 38 -6.26 4.18 -1.35
N ALA A 39 -6.78 5.40 -1.47
CA ALA A 39 -7.48 5.83 -2.68
C ALA A 39 -6.53 5.78 -3.89
N ARG A 40 -7.04 5.51 -5.10
CA ARG A 40 -6.20 5.35 -6.29
C ARG A 40 -5.99 6.67 -7.04
N GLU A 41 -5.95 7.76 -6.30
CA GLU A 41 -5.67 9.10 -6.81
C GLU A 41 -4.18 9.43 -6.69
N VAL A 42 -3.69 10.34 -7.54
CA VAL A 42 -2.27 10.68 -7.61
C VAL A 42 -1.76 11.21 -6.27
N ASP A 43 -2.51 12.09 -5.61
CA ASP A 43 -2.11 12.68 -4.32
C ASP A 43 -1.98 11.63 -3.21
N ASP A 44 -2.84 10.61 -3.18
CA ASP A 44 -2.74 9.51 -2.21
C ASP A 44 -1.53 8.63 -2.45
N PHE A 45 -1.19 8.37 -3.70
CA PHE A 45 0.06 7.69 -4.03
C PHE A 45 1.27 8.49 -3.57
N VAL A 46 1.29 9.80 -3.82
CA VAL A 46 2.40 10.67 -3.39
C VAL A 46 2.55 10.65 -1.87
N LYS A 47 1.46 10.80 -1.11
CA LYS A 47 1.46 10.73 0.35
C LYS A 47 1.97 9.38 0.86
N PHE A 48 1.46 8.29 0.29
CA PHE A 48 1.85 6.94 0.67
C PHE A 48 3.34 6.70 0.41
N ILE A 49 3.82 6.99 -0.80
CA ILE A 49 5.21 6.78 -1.17
C ILE A 49 6.14 7.69 -0.35
N ALA A 50 5.75 8.95 -0.11
CA ALA A 50 6.50 9.87 0.76
C ALA A 50 6.70 9.32 2.17
N LYS A 51 5.66 8.69 2.73
CA LYS A 51 5.67 8.10 4.07
C LYS A 51 6.50 6.81 4.12
N HIS A 52 6.34 5.94 3.13
CA HIS A 52 6.92 4.59 3.12
C HIS A 52 8.30 4.48 2.43
N SER A 53 8.73 5.51 1.71
CA SER A 53 10.07 5.57 1.12
C SER A 53 11.15 5.59 2.20
N THR A 54 12.17 4.74 2.03
CA THR A 54 13.31 4.64 2.94
C THR A 54 14.06 5.97 3.03
N GLU A 55 14.29 6.62 1.89
CA GLU A 55 15.08 7.87 1.76
C GLU A 55 14.19 9.12 1.61
N GLY A 56 12.87 8.94 1.49
CA GLY A 56 11.92 10.01 1.18
C GLY A 56 11.85 10.33 -0.32
N LEU A 57 10.94 11.22 -0.70
CA LEU A 57 10.76 11.66 -2.08
C LEU A 57 11.50 12.98 -2.36
N LYS A 58 12.18 13.06 -3.50
CA LYS A 58 12.84 14.31 -3.94
C LYS A 58 11.79 15.39 -4.18
N GLY A 59 11.93 16.53 -3.52
CA GLY A 59 10.99 17.66 -3.65
C GLY A 59 9.69 17.51 -2.87
N TYR A 60 9.51 16.46 -2.07
CA TYR A 60 8.36 16.29 -1.18
C TYR A 60 8.81 16.09 0.27
N ASP A 61 7.98 16.47 1.23
CA ASP A 61 8.14 16.08 2.64
C ASP A 61 7.51 14.70 2.92
N ARG A 62 7.58 14.24 4.17
CA ARG A 62 7.07 12.91 4.57
C ARG A 62 5.53 12.82 4.59
N ASP A 63 4.84 13.95 4.53
CA ASP A 63 3.39 14.05 4.39
C ASP A 63 2.96 14.17 2.92
N GLY A 64 3.91 14.09 1.97
CA GLY A 64 3.63 14.14 0.54
C GLY A 64 3.33 15.55 0.02
N LYS A 65 3.64 16.62 0.77
CA LYS A 65 3.48 17.98 0.25
C LYS A 65 4.74 18.41 -0.50
N LYS A 66 4.57 19.21 -1.55
CA LYS A 66 5.68 19.75 -2.33
C LYS A 66 6.49 20.70 -1.44
N LYS A 67 7.79 20.43 -1.30
CA LYS A 67 8.72 21.38 -0.70
C LYS A 67 8.76 22.60 -1.60
N LYS A 68 8.53 23.80 -1.03
CA LYS A 68 8.77 25.05 -1.76
C LYS A 68 10.22 25.02 -2.22
N LYS A 69 10.45 25.22 -3.52
CA LYS A 69 11.81 25.43 -4.04
C LYS A 69 12.38 26.61 -3.26
N LYS A 70 13.34 26.36 -2.37
CA LYS A 70 14.28 27.42 -2.02
C LYS A 70 15.02 27.66 -3.32
N ALA A 71 14.87 28.85 -3.92
CA ALA A 71 15.79 29.29 -4.94
C ALA A 71 17.19 29.02 -4.38
N GLU A 72 17.94 28.23 -5.13
CA GLU A 72 19.37 28.05 -4.93
C GLU A 72 19.97 29.45 -5.01
N GLU A 73 20.24 30.03 -3.84
CA GLU A 73 20.96 31.29 -3.69
C GLU A 73 22.44 30.94 -3.86
N LEU A 74 23.00 31.44 -4.97
CA LEU A 74 24.41 31.64 -5.33
C LEU A 74 25.41 30.46 -5.22
#